data_AF-A0A2G4KAX1-F1
#
_entry.id   AF-A0A2G4KAX1-F1
#
_cell.length_a   1.000
_cell.length_b   1.000
_cell.length_c   1.000
_cell.angle_alpha   90.00
_cell.angle_beta   90.00
_cell.angle_gamma   90.00
#
_symmetry.space_group_name_H-M   'P 1'
#
loop_
_entity.id
_entity.type
_entity.pdbx_description
1 polymer ?
#
loop_
_entity_poly.entity_id
_entity_poly.type
_entity_poly.pdbx_seq_one_letter_code
_entity_poly.pdbx_strand_id
1 'polypeptide(L)'
;MGAASLAVLFAAGATQASVGHKPLPSSLVKMTPDKIAERIEVRDDPLEDHVLFSTKPVFRKGGFTDGVAVHDGFIKASKSRDGAGVSWRITYDLTYFGARRDVTHINVGSADGLLKIAPTAVRRWSDECGDATVTCGQHMTVEFEAPEKVIRDIAAAYRPGDPTPWRVRFKDDHGEGLTVGLAPAEVAALVNTVDSWKR
;
A
#
# COMPACT_ATOMS: atom_id res chain seq x y z
N MET A 1 61.52 -28.12 0.45
CA MET A 1 60.16 -28.69 0.30
C MET A 1 59.22 -27.75 1.05
N GLY A 2 58.64 -26.76 0.35
CA GLY A 2 57.78 -25.73 0.96
C GLY A 2 56.32 -26.07 0.76
N ALA A 3 55.56 -26.19 1.84
CA ALA A 3 54.13 -26.45 1.83
C ALA A 3 53.37 -25.14 1.58
N ALA A 4 52.61 -25.08 0.48
CA ALA A 4 51.70 -23.98 0.17
C ALA A 4 50.34 -24.24 0.85
N SER A 5 50.00 -23.44 1.85
CA SER A 5 48.68 -23.44 2.49
C SER A 5 47.67 -22.67 1.63
N LEU A 6 46.72 -23.36 1.01
CA LEU A 6 45.54 -22.74 0.42
C LEU A 6 44.54 -22.38 1.53
N ALA A 7 44.36 -21.09 1.77
CA ALA A 7 43.25 -20.58 2.56
C ALA A 7 42.01 -20.44 1.66
N VAL A 8 41.01 -21.30 1.86
CA VAL A 8 39.70 -21.20 1.21
C VAL A 8 38.86 -20.19 1.98
N LEU A 9 38.70 -18.99 1.41
CA LEU A 9 37.73 -17.99 1.88
C LEU A 9 36.32 -18.46 1.52
N PHE A 10 35.59 -18.98 2.51
CA PHE A 10 34.14 -19.13 2.42
C PHE A 10 33.51 -17.73 2.42
N ALA A 11 33.22 -17.20 1.24
CA ALA A 11 32.30 -16.09 1.10
C ALA A 11 30.89 -16.61 1.47
N ALA A 12 30.50 -16.40 2.73
CA ALA A 12 29.13 -16.58 3.17
C ALA A 12 28.26 -15.56 2.44
N GLY A 13 27.69 -15.97 1.31
CA GLY A 13 26.61 -15.25 0.65
C GLY A 13 25.46 -15.17 1.63
N ALA A 14 25.24 -13.99 2.23
CA ALA A 14 24.01 -13.69 2.92
C ALA A 14 22.89 -13.79 1.87
N THR A 15 22.25 -14.95 1.81
CA THR A 15 20.94 -15.08 1.21
C THR A 15 20.03 -14.19 2.04
N GLN A 16 19.88 -12.92 1.61
CA GLN A 16 18.79 -12.10 2.08
C GLN A 16 17.53 -12.90 1.76
N ALA A 17 16.92 -13.47 2.80
CA ALA A 17 15.60 -14.06 2.70
C ALA A 17 14.71 -12.98 2.09
N SER A 18 14.31 -13.18 0.84
CA SER A 18 13.23 -12.39 0.27
C SER A 18 12.01 -12.76 1.11
N VAL A 19 11.68 -11.92 2.07
CA VAL A 19 10.41 -12.02 2.80
C VAL A 19 9.35 -11.96 1.69
N GLY A 20 8.77 -13.10 1.35
CA GLY A 20 7.85 -13.26 0.24
C GLY A 20 6.54 -12.57 0.60
N HIS A 21 6.26 -11.45 -0.05
CA HIS A 21 5.00 -10.73 0.16
C HIS A 21 3.89 -11.49 -0.55
N LYS A 22 2.69 -11.51 0.02
CA LYS A 22 1.55 -12.20 -0.59
C LYS A 22 1.28 -11.61 -1.99
N PRO A 23 1.23 -12.43 -3.06
CA PRO A 23 0.93 -11.95 -4.40
C PRO A 23 -0.47 -11.31 -4.45
N LEU A 24 -0.68 -10.42 -5.41
CA LEU A 24 -1.99 -9.84 -5.66
C LEU A 24 -3.01 -10.96 -5.99
N PRO A 25 -4.29 -10.83 -5.57
CA PRO A 25 -5.32 -11.80 -5.91
C PRO A 25 -5.47 -11.96 -7.43
N SER A 26 -5.63 -13.20 -7.89
CA SER A 26 -5.70 -13.51 -9.33
C SER A 26 -6.82 -12.79 -10.06
N SER A 27 -7.92 -12.48 -9.38
CA SER A 27 -9.02 -11.66 -9.91
C SER A 27 -8.59 -10.23 -10.22
N LEU A 28 -7.73 -9.62 -9.39
CA LEU A 28 -7.20 -8.27 -9.61
C LEU A 28 -6.12 -8.28 -10.70
N VAL A 29 -5.27 -9.30 -10.74
CA VAL A 29 -4.20 -9.47 -11.75
C VAL A 29 -4.76 -9.59 -13.17
N LYS A 30 -5.97 -10.13 -13.31
CA LYS A 30 -6.69 -10.23 -14.59
C LYS A 30 -7.35 -8.93 -15.05
N MET A 31 -7.43 -7.92 -14.18
CA MET A 31 -8.03 -6.64 -14.54
C MET A 31 -7.02 -5.74 -15.26
N THR A 32 -7.46 -5.12 -16.35
CA THR A 32 -6.71 -4.05 -17.02
C THR A 32 -7.04 -2.70 -16.37
N PRO A 33 -6.15 -1.70 -16.47
CA PRO A 33 -6.44 -0.34 -16.02
C PRO A 33 -7.75 0.21 -16.58
N ASP A 34 -8.06 -0.05 -17.85
CA ASP A 34 -9.32 0.40 -18.47
C ASP A 34 -10.55 -0.23 -17.78
N LYS A 35 -10.49 -1.52 -17.46
CA LYS A 35 -11.57 -2.22 -16.75
C LYS A 35 -11.69 -1.79 -15.29
N ILE A 36 -10.59 -1.35 -14.69
CA ILE A 36 -10.60 -0.77 -13.35
C ILE A 36 -11.19 0.63 -13.40
N ALA A 37 -10.85 1.44 -14.40
CA ALA A 37 -11.34 2.81 -14.56
C ALA A 37 -12.87 2.89 -14.63
N GLU A 38 -13.53 1.91 -15.25
CA GLU A 38 -15.00 1.74 -15.26
C GLU A 38 -15.61 1.61 -13.84
N ARG A 39 -14.80 1.27 -12.84
CA ARG A 39 -15.23 1.05 -11.44
C ARG A 39 -14.72 2.12 -10.50
N ILE A 40 -13.94 3.08 -10.98
CA ILE A 40 -13.46 4.17 -10.13
C ILE A 40 -14.65 5.07 -9.79
N GLU A 41 -14.83 5.31 -8.51
CA GLU A 41 -15.83 6.27 -8.06
C GLU A 41 -15.30 7.68 -8.34
N VAL A 42 -16.11 8.48 -9.04
CA VAL A 42 -15.87 9.90 -9.28
C VAL A 42 -17.00 10.67 -8.59
N ARG A 43 -16.64 11.55 -7.67
CA ARG A 43 -17.56 12.48 -7.00
C ARG A 43 -17.21 13.90 -7.41
N ASP A 44 -18.09 14.47 -8.23
CA ASP A 44 -18.04 15.85 -8.69
C ASP A 44 -19.16 16.65 -8.01
N ASP A 45 -18.94 17.03 -6.76
CA ASP A 45 -19.90 17.83 -5.99
C ASP A 45 -19.67 19.33 -6.27
N PRO A 46 -20.64 20.07 -6.83
CA PRO A 46 -20.47 21.48 -7.16
C PRO A 46 -20.22 22.39 -5.95
N LEU A 47 -20.46 21.91 -4.72
CA LEU A 47 -20.18 22.62 -3.48
C LEU A 47 -18.77 22.36 -2.93
N GLU A 48 -18.03 21.44 -3.55
CA GLU A 48 -16.63 21.14 -3.21
C GLU A 48 -15.66 21.84 -4.18
N ASP A 49 -14.49 22.22 -3.67
CA ASP A 49 -13.42 22.88 -4.45
C ASP A 49 -12.59 21.90 -5.32
N HIS A 50 -12.85 20.61 -5.20
CA HIS A 50 -12.15 19.54 -5.88
C HIS A 50 -13.10 18.45 -6.39
N VAL A 51 -12.60 17.63 -7.31
CA VAL A 51 -13.24 16.38 -7.73
C VAL A 51 -12.52 15.22 -7.05
N LEU A 52 -13.27 14.33 -6.41
CA LEU A 52 -12.73 13.17 -5.70
C LEU A 52 -12.82 11.92 -6.58
N PHE A 53 -11.70 11.21 -6.71
CA PHE A 53 -11.60 9.92 -7.38
C PHE A 53 -11.21 8.87 -6.35
N SER A 54 -11.80 7.67 -6.40
CA SER A 54 -11.58 6.63 -5.38
C SER A 54 -11.56 5.23 -5.99
N THR A 55 -10.53 4.45 -5.65
CA THR A 55 -10.45 3.02 -6.02
C THR A 55 -11.17 2.11 -5.02
N LYS A 56 -11.74 2.65 -3.94
CA LYS A 56 -12.41 1.85 -2.90
C LYS A 56 -13.45 0.83 -3.44
N PRO A 57 -14.31 1.16 -4.41
CA PRO A 57 -15.28 0.18 -4.95
C PRO A 57 -14.69 -0.79 -5.99
N VAL A 58 -13.44 -0.61 -6.44
CA VAL A 58 -12.83 -1.43 -7.49
C VAL A 58 -12.66 -2.87 -7.03
N PHE A 59 -11.95 -3.04 -5.92
CA PHE A 59 -11.58 -4.33 -5.38
C PHE A 59 -11.30 -4.22 -3.88
N ARG A 60 -12.04 -4.98 -3.07
CA ARG A 60 -11.79 -5.05 -1.63
C ARG A 60 -10.55 -5.91 -1.37
N LYS A 61 -9.46 -5.29 -0.92
CA LYS A 61 -8.20 -6.00 -0.64
C LYS A 61 -8.31 -6.76 0.69
N GLY A 62 -8.70 -8.03 0.63
CA GLY A 62 -8.76 -8.92 1.79
C GLY A 62 -7.56 -9.83 1.94
N GLY A 63 -7.09 -10.05 3.17
CA GLY A 63 -6.10 -11.09 3.45
C GLY A 63 -5.58 -11.08 4.87
N PHE A 64 -4.67 -12.01 5.15
CA PHE A 64 -3.92 -12.08 6.39
C PHE A 64 -2.43 -12.11 6.07
N THR A 65 -1.63 -11.27 6.73
CA THR A 65 -0.18 -11.16 6.53
C THR A 65 0.49 -10.70 7.82
N ASP A 66 1.60 -11.32 8.19
CA ASP A 66 2.39 -11.00 9.41
C ASP A 66 1.55 -10.84 10.70
N GLY A 67 0.53 -11.68 10.90
CA GLY A 67 -0.34 -11.63 12.09
C GLY A 67 -1.43 -10.54 12.04
N VAL A 68 -1.57 -9.84 10.91
CA VAL A 68 -2.53 -8.75 10.70
C VAL A 68 -3.49 -9.11 9.57
N ALA A 69 -4.79 -8.98 9.84
CA ALA A 69 -5.81 -9.01 8.81
C ALA A 69 -5.83 -7.66 8.08
N VAL A 70 -5.70 -7.69 6.76
CA VAL A 70 -5.91 -6.54 5.88
C VAL A 70 -7.32 -6.65 5.33
N HIS A 71 -8.19 -5.72 5.68
CA HIS A 71 -9.60 -5.71 5.27
C HIS A 71 -9.80 -4.99 3.96
N ASP A 72 -9.06 -3.91 3.78
CA ASP A 72 -9.05 -3.14 2.55
C ASP A 72 -7.79 -2.28 2.43
N GLY A 73 -7.52 -1.84 1.20
CA GLY A 73 -6.51 -0.85 0.89
C GLY A 73 -6.90 -0.15 -0.39
N PHE A 74 -7.04 1.17 -0.37
CA PHE A 74 -7.51 1.94 -1.52
C PHE A 74 -6.81 3.29 -1.63
N ILE A 75 -6.92 3.90 -2.80
CA ILE A 75 -6.31 5.18 -3.12
C ILE A 75 -7.43 6.16 -3.47
N LYS A 76 -7.27 7.39 -3.00
CA LYS A 76 -8.07 8.53 -3.38
C LYS A 76 -7.19 9.58 -4.03
N ALA A 77 -7.71 10.22 -5.08
CA ALA A 77 -7.13 11.41 -5.66
C ALA A 77 -8.14 12.55 -5.51
N SER A 78 -7.69 13.72 -5.07
CA SER A 78 -8.49 14.94 -5.09
C SER A 78 -7.85 15.90 -6.09
N LYS A 79 -8.54 16.22 -7.18
CA LYS A 79 -8.10 17.14 -8.23
C LYS A 79 -8.77 18.48 -8.02
N SER A 80 -7.99 19.53 -7.76
CA SER A 80 -8.53 20.88 -7.57
C SER A 80 -9.23 21.39 -8.83
N ARG A 81 -10.35 22.11 -8.68
CA ARG A 81 -11.12 22.69 -9.80
C ARG A 81 -10.41 23.82 -10.51
N ASP A 82 -9.50 24.51 -9.83
CA ASP A 82 -8.64 25.53 -10.43
C ASP A 82 -7.46 24.93 -11.22
N GLY A 83 -7.29 23.60 -11.16
CA GLY A 83 -6.21 22.88 -11.82
C GLY A 83 -4.87 22.96 -11.09
N ALA A 84 -4.81 23.50 -9.87
CA ALA A 84 -3.57 23.76 -9.12
C ALA A 84 -2.83 22.49 -8.68
N GLY A 85 -3.46 21.32 -8.69
CA GLY A 85 -2.78 20.05 -8.41
C GLY A 85 -3.71 18.90 -8.06
N VAL A 86 -3.10 17.73 -7.84
CA VAL A 86 -3.77 16.51 -7.38
C VAL A 86 -3.11 16.04 -6.09
N SER A 87 -3.89 15.87 -5.02
CA SER A 87 -3.43 15.22 -3.80
C SER A 87 -3.78 13.74 -3.82
N TRP A 88 -2.84 12.87 -3.42
CA TRP A 88 -3.00 11.42 -3.46
C TRP A 88 -2.95 10.84 -2.06
N ARG A 89 -4.06 10.28 -1.60
CA ARG A 89 -4.19 9.68 -0.27
C ARG A 89 -4.37 8.18 -0.38
N ILE A 90 -3.59 7.44 0.41
CA ILE A 90 -3.67 5.98 0.50
C ILE A 90 -4.21 5.63 1.88
N THR A 91 -5.19 4.72 1.91
CA THR A 91 -5.83 4.25 3.14
C THR A 91 -5.74 2.74 3.23
N TYR A 92 -5.43 2.21 4.41
CA TYR A 92 -5.50 0.78 4.72
C TYR A 92 -6.30 0.55 5.98
N ASP A 93 -7.20 -0.43 5.92
CA ASP A 93 -7.98 -0.92 7.06
C ASP A 93 -7.43 -2.27 7.51
N LEU A 94 -7.04 -2.35 8.79
CA LEU A 94 -6.27 -3.44 9.37
C LEU A 94 -6.91 -3.92 10.68
N THR A 95 -6.77 -5.20 11.00
CA THR A 95 -6.97 -5.73 12.36
C THR A 95 -5.74 -6.49 12.80
N TYR A 96 -5.17 -6.11 13.94
CA TYR A 96 -4.09 -6.85 14.58
C TYR A 96 -4.58 -7.51 15.86
N PHE A 97 -3.92 -8.59 16.25
CA PHE A 97 -4.20 -9.32 17.49
C PHE A 97 -2.99 -9.21 18.42
N GLY A 98 -3.20 -8.81 19.66
CA GLY A 98 -2.15 -8.69 20.66
C GLY A 98 -1.77 -7.25 20.99
N ALA A 99 -0.47 -7.02 21.25
CA ALA A 99 0.03 -5.73 21.70
C ALA A 99 -0.29 -4.61 20.70
N ARG A 100 -0.54 -3.42 21.24
CA ARG A 100 -0.81 -2.22 20.46
C ARG A 100 0.32 -1.95 19.47
N ARG A 101 -0.02 -1.73 18.21
CA ARG A 101 0.91 -1.25 17.18
C ARG A 101 0.69 0.24 16.94
N ASP A 102 1.76 1.02 17.11
CA ASP A 102 1.74 2.45 16.86
C ASP A 102 2.51 2.76 15.58
N VAL A 103 1.79 2.85 14.45
CA VAL A 103 2.40 3.21 13.17
C VAL A 103 2.91 4.65 13.23
N THR A 104 4.23 4.82 13.18
CA THR A 104 4.90 6.13 13.22
C THR A 104 5.35 6.59 11.85
N HIS A 105 5.62 5.65 10.94
CA HIS A 105 6.01 5.97 9.58
C HIS A 105 5.71 4.84 8.60
N ILE A 106 5.71 5.21 7.32
CA ILE A 106 5.49 4.34 6.18
C ILE A 106 6.73 4.41 5.30
N ASN A 107 7.28 3.26 4.94
CA ASN A 107 8.33 3.16 3.94
C ASN A 107 7.74 2.70 2.61
N VAL A 108 8.00 3.48 1.55
CA VAL A 108 7.54 3.20 0.19
C VAL A 108 8.74 3.30 -0.75
N GLY A 109 8.87 2.35 -1.67
CA GLY A 109 9.88 2.46 -2.74
C GLY A 109 9.54 3.60 -3.70
N SER A 110 10.53 4.07 -4.44
CA SER A 110 10.41 4.93 -5.61
C SER A 110 11.60 4.70 -6.54
N ALA A 111 11.60 5.33 -7.71
CA ALA A 111 12.75 5.33 -8.59
C ALA A 111 14.02 5.91 -7.93
N ASP A 112 13.88 6.82 -6.96
CA ASP A 112 15.01 7.50 -6.30
C ASP A 112 15.44 6.78 -5.00
N GLY A 113 14.82 5.64 -4.69
CA GLY A 113 15.07 4.87 -3.48
C GLY A 113 13.90 4.88 -2.51
N LEU A 114 14.19 4.63 -1.24
CA LEU A 114 13.19 4.46 -0.18
C LEU A 114 12.75 5.81 0.38
N LEU A 115 11.45 6.10 0.34
CA LEU A 115 10.86 7.24 1.03
C LEU A 115 10.28 6.83 2.37
N LYS A 116 10.47 7.70 3.37
CA LYS A 116 9.84 7.62 4.68
C LYS A 116 8.76 8.70 4.77
N ILE A 117 7.51 8.28 4.97
CA ILE A 117 6.33 9.13 4.99
C ILE A 117 5.68 9.05 6.37
N ALA A 118 5.26 10.18 6.93
CA ALA A 118 4.48 10.21 8.16
C ALA A 118 2.99 9.90 7.85
N PRO A 119 2.27 9.16 8.71
CA PRO A 119 0.84 9.00 8.54
C PRO A 119 0.12 10.35 8.71
N THR A 120 -0.86 10.63 7.86
CA THR A 120 -1.76 11.77 8.03
C THR A 120 -2.84 11.48 9.06
N ALA A 121 -3.24 10.22 9.21
CA ALA A 121 -4.11 9.78 10.29
C ALA A 121 -3.86 8.31 10.66
N VAL A 122 -3.98 8.01 11.96
CA VAL A 122 -4.05 6.63 12.47
C VAL A 122 -5.24 6.54 13.42
N ARG A 123 -6.36 6.01 12.93
CA ARG A 123 -7.58 5.82 13.72
C ARG A 123 -7.62 4.40 14.26
N ARG A 124 -8.05 4.21 15.51
CA ARG A 124 -8.10 2.91 16.17
C ARG A 124 -9.41 2.75 16.91
N TRP A 125 -9.94 1.53 16.92
CA TRP A 125 -11.04 1.15 17.78
C TRP A 125 -10.92 -0.34 18.11
N SER A 126 -11.29 -0.70 19.33
CA SER A 126 -11.35 -2.09 19.77
C SER A 126 -12.75 -2.64 19.49
N ASP A 127 -12.84 -3.89 19.08
CA ASP A 127 -14.08 -4.63 19.30
C ASP A 127 -14.16 -5.05 20.77
N GLU A 128 -15.38 -5.18 21.31
CA GLU A 128 -15.60 -5.80 22.62
C GLU A 128 -15.00 -7.21 22.60
N CYS A 129 -13.99 -7.43 23.44
CA CYS A 129 -13.39 -8.73 23.58
C CYS A 129 -14.44 -9.64 24.21
N GLY A 130 -14.75 -10.77 23.56
CA GLY A 130 -15.59 -11.78 24.20
C GLY A 130 -14.95 -12.25 25.50
N ASP A 131 -15.76 -12.46 26.53
CA ASP A 131 -15.35 -12.80 27.91
C ASP A 131 -14.39 -14.01 28.03
N ALA A 132 -14.18 -14.78 26.94
CA ALA A 132 -13.40 -16.02 26.90
C ALA A 132 -12.14 -16.00 26.01
N THR A 133 -11.77 -14.89 25.37
CA THR A 133 -10.57 -14.84 24.48
C THR A 133 -9.46 -13.94 25.02
N VAL A 134 -8.24 -14.49 25.12
CA VAL A 134 -7.03 -13.82 25.63
C VAL A 134 -6.47 -12.76 24.65
N THR A 135 -6.88 -12.78 23.37
CA THR A 135 -6.42 -11.84 22.34
C THR A 135 -7.57 -11.08 21.72
N CYS A 136 -7.64 -9.78 22.01
CA CYS A 136 -8.59 -8.87 21.38
C CYS A 136 -8.13 -8.48 19.98
N GLY A 137 -9.04 -8.51 19.02
CA GLY A 137 -8.84 -7.86 17.73
C GLY A 137 -8.87 -6.34 17.91
N GLN A 138 -7.86 -5.66 17.39
CA GLN A 138 -7.76 -4.20 17.41
C GLN A 138 -7.80 -3.70 15.97
N HIS A 139 -8.81 -2.89 15.66
CA HIS A 139 -8.94 -2.29 14.34
C HIS A 139 -8.11 -1.02 14.23
N MET A 140 -7.54 -0.82 13.05
CA MET A 140 -6.71 0.34 12.74
C MET A 140 -6.91 0.75 11.28
N THR A 141 -7.22 2.03 11.08
CA THR A 141 -7.16 2.66 9.77
C THR A 141 -5.92 3.55 9.73
N VAL A 142 -5.04 3.31 8.76
CA VAL A 142 -3.86 4.16 8.50
C VAL A 142 -4.09 4.91 7.20
N GLU A 143 -3.95 6.24 7.26
CA GLU A 143 -4.00 7.13 6.09
C GLU A 143 -2.66 7.85 5.96
N PHE A 144 -2.19 8.02 4.72
CA PHE A 144 -1.02 8.83 4.42
C PHE A 144 -1.14 9.42 3.01
N GLU A 145 -0.42 10.52 2.78
CA GLU A 145 -0.32 11.17 1.48
C GLU A 145 0.99 10.78 0.80
N ALA A 146 0.88 10.31 -0.45
CA ALA A 146 2.03 9.94 -1.25
C ALA A 146 2.34 11.08 -2.25
N PRO A 147 3.62 11.46 -2.40
CA PRO A 147 4.01 12.41 -3.45
C PRO A 147 3.58 11.91 -4.83
N GLU A 148 3.16 12.80 -5.72
CA GLU A 148 2.71 12.43 -7.07
C GLU A 148 3.75 11.59 -7.81
N LYS A 149 5.04 11.92 -7.69
CA LYS A 149 6.13 11.13 -8.28
C LYS A 149 6.07 9.65 -7.85
N VAL A 150 5.82 9.37 -6.58
CA VAL A 150 5.70 7.99 -6.07
C VAL A 150 4.48 7.29 -6.68
N ILE A 151 3.35 7.99 -6.77
CA ILE A 151 2.13 7.46 -7.42
C ILE A 151 2.39 7.11 -8.89
N ARG A 152 3.09 8.00 -9.60
CA ARG A 152 3.48 7.81 -11.01
C ARG A 152 4.46 6.63 -11.15
N ASP A 153 5.43 6.48 -10.26
CA ASP A 153 6.35 5.34 -10.23
C ASP A 153 5.59 4.01 -10.02
N ILE A 154 4.60 4.00 -9.12
CA ILE A 154 3.74 2.82 -8.88
C ILE A 154 2.91 2.50 -10.13
N ALA A 155 2.28 3.51 -10.74
CA ALA A 155 1.50 3.34 -11.95
C ALA A 155 2.35 2.78 -13.10
N ALA A 156 3.56 3.29 -13.29
CA ALA A 156 4.51 2.84 -14.31
C ALA A 156 5.01 1.40 -14.08
N ALA A 157 4.93 0.89 -12.86
CA ALA A 157 5.29 -0.49 -12.54
C ALA A 157 4.22 -1.52 -12.99
N TYR A 158 3.05 -1.07 -13.45
CA TYR A 158 2.02 -1.97 -13.96
C TYR A 158 2.51 -2.77 -15.17
N ARG A 159 2.33 -4.09 -15.08
CA ARG A 159 2.53 -5.04 -16.17
C ARG A 159 1.32 -5.97 -16.24
N PRO A 160 0.67 -6.15 -17.41
CA PRO A 160 -0.45 -7.07 -17.55
C PRO A 160 -0.10 -8.48 -17.06
N GLY A 161 -0.94 -9.05 -16.20
CA GLY A 161 -0.74 -10.40 -15.67
C GLY A 161 0.33 -10.55 -14.57
N ASP A 162 1.04 -9.47 -14.21
CA ASP A 162 2.05 -9.51 -13.14
C ASP A 162 1.37 -9.44 -11.75
N PRO A 163 1.53 -10.48 -10.90
CA PRO A 163 0.93 -10.50 -9.56
C PRO A 163 1.74 -9.73 -8.52
N THR A 164 2.85 -9.08 -8.90
CA THR A 164 3.76 -8.42 -7.96
C THR A 164 3.13 -7.15 -7.40
N PRO A 165 2.86 -7.08 -6.07
CA PRO A 165 2.37 -5.85 -5.47
C PRO A 165 3.49 -4.82 -5.33
N TRP A 166 3.13 -3.53 -5.37
CA TRP A 166 3.98 -2.48 -4.84
C TRP A 166 3.98 -2.56 -3.31
N ARG A 167 5.17 -2.56 -2.69
CA ARG A 167 5.31 -2.80 -1.26
C ARG A 167 5.19 -1.50 -0.46
N VAL A 168 4.34 -1.54 0.55
CA VAL A 168 4.15 -0.46 1.53
C VAL A 168 4.43 -1.03 2.91
N ARG A 169 5.47 -0.56 3.59
CA ARG A 169 5.86 -1.04 4.92
C ARG A 169 5.45 -0.04 5.99
N PHE A 170 4.49 -0.40 6.82
CA PHE A 170 4.19 0.30 8.07
C PHE A 170 5.22 -0.07 9.12
N LYS A 171 5.68 0.93 9.88
CA LYS A 171 6.67 0.78 10.94
C LYS A 171 6.19 1.45 12.21
N ASP A 172 6.47 0.82 13.34
CA ASP A 172 6.36 1.47 14.65
C ASP A 172 7.68 2.12 15.09
N ASP A 173 7.67 2.68 16.29
CA ASP A 173 8.82 3.29 16.96
C ASP A 173 9.90 2.27 17.37
N HIS A 174 9.53 1.01 17.58
CA HIS A 174 10.45 -0.09 17.88
C HIS A 174 11.09 -0.71 16.63
N GLY A 175 10.66 -0.29 15.43
CA GLY A 175 11.17 -0.79 14.16
C GLY A 175 10.54 -2.11 13.73
N GLU A 176 9.57 -2.64 14.47
CA GLU A 176 8.69 -3.70 13.99
C GLU A 176 7.72 -3.12 12.95
N GLY A 177 6.98 -3.99 12.27
CA GLY A 177 6.07 -3.49 11.25
C GLY A 177 5.33 -4.55 10.47
N LEU A 178 4.61 -4.07 9.47
CA LEU A 178 3.78 -4.85 8.57
C LEU A 178 4.06 -4.39 7.15
N THR A 179 4.23 -5.32 6.21
CA THR A 179 4.21 -4.94 4.78
C THR A 179 2.88 -5.35 4.16
N VAL A 180 2.27 -4.41 3.44
CA VAL A 180 1.09 -4.66 2.63
C VAL A 180 1.39 -4.41 1.15
N GLY A 181 0.53 -4.94 0.30
CA GLY A 181 0.59 -4.72 -1.14
C GLY A 181 -0.36 -3.63 -1.60
N LEU A 182 0.10 -2.82 -2.55
CA LEU A 182 -0.71 -1.93 -3.37
C LEU A 182 -0.66 -2.43 -4.82
N ALA A 183 -1.79 -2.43 -5.53
CA ALA A 183 -1.83 -2.98 -6.88
C ALA A 183 -1.47 -1.89 -7.91
N PRO A 184 -0.36 -2.05 -8.68
CA PRO A 184 0.01 -1.09 -9.73
C PRO A 184 -1.10 -0.85 -10.75
N ALA A 185 -1.89 -1.89 -11.08
CA ALA A 185 -3.01 -1.78 -12.02
C ALA A 185 -4.08 -0.77 -11.55
N GLU A 186 -4.40 -0.75 -10.26
CA GLU A 186 -5.38 0.20 -9.70
C GLU A 186 -4.82 1.63 -9.70
N VAL A 187 -3.52 1.77 -9.41
CA VAL A 187 -2.86 3.07 -9.39
C VAL A 187 -2.80 3.65 -10.81
N ALA A 188 -2.42 2.84 -11.79
CA ALA A 188 -2.40 3.23 -13.20
C ALA A 188 -3.79 3.64 -13.69
N ALA A 189 -4.82 2.88 -13.36
CA ALA A 189 -6.20 3.23 -13.69
C ALA A 189 -6.61 4.59 -13.10
N LEU A 190 -6.35 4.80 -11.80
CA LEU A 190 -6.69 6.04 -11.12
C LEU A 190 -5.95 7.24 -11.71
N VAL A 191 -4.66 7.09 -11.98
CA VAL A 191 -3.86 8.11 -12.64
C VAL A 191 -4.45 8.49 -14.00
N ASN A 192 -4.75 7.50 -14.85
CA ASN A 192 -5.34 7.74 -16.16
C ASN A 192 -6.71 8.42 -16.06
N THR A 193 -7.57 8.00 -15.12
CA THR A 193 -8.89 8.61 -14.90
C THR A 193 -8.75 10.08 -14.49
N VAL A 194 -7.86 10.38 -13.54
CA VAL A 194 -7.60 11.75 -13.07
C VAL A 194 -7.06 12.63 -14.20
N ASP A 195 -6.10 12.12 -14.98
CA ASP A 195 -5.48 12.86 -16.09
C ASP A 195 -6.48 13.13 -17.22
N SER A 196 -7.33 12.15 -17.55
CA SER A 196 -8.33 12.26 -18.60
C SER A 196 -9.54 13.13 -18.22
N TRP A 197 -9.73 13.40 -16.91
CA TRP A 197 -10.85 14.18 -16.42
C TRP A 197 -10.79 15.64 -16.90
N LYS A 198 -11.77 16.02 -17.71
CA LYS A 198 -12.04 17.38 -18.16
C LYS A 198 -13.26 17.91 -17.41
N ARG A 199 -13.18 19.18 -17.04
CA ARG A 199 -14.30 19.94 -16.47
C ARG A 199 -15.40 20.15 -17.52
#